data_AF-I8ALM8-F1
#
_entry.id   AF-I8ALM8-F1
#
_cell.length_a   1.000
_cell.length_b   1.000
_cell.length_c   1.000
_cell.angle_alpha   90.00
_cell.angle_beta   90.00
_cell.angle_gamma   90.00
#
_symmetry.space_group_name_H-M   'P 1'
#
loop_
_entity.id
_entity.type
_entity.pdbx_description
1 polymer ?
#
loop_
_entity_poly.entity_id
_entity_poly.type
_entity_poly.pdbx_seq_one_letter_code
_entity_poly.pdbx_strand_id
1 'polypeptide(L)'
;MSEPFNDLEQVQLLLQSAEHMVGQATMSMNPQQLQEAAEALALAKATYEQMASQETDQNSFMLSQAKEIVTRCESQISEALKA
;
A
#
# COMPACT_ATOMS: atom_id res chain seq x y z
N MET A 1 2.20 -5.92 -25.68
CA MET A 1 1.52 -6.69 -24.63
C MET A 1 2.41 -6.56 -23.41
N SER A 2 2.03 -5.72 -22.46
CA SER A 2 2.74 -5.60 -21.17
C SER A 2 2.29 -6.80 -20.34
N GLU A 3 3.23 -7.63 -19.90
CA GLU A 3 2.95 -8.90 -19.22
C GLU A 3 2.42 -8.65 -17.79
N PRO A 4 1.37 -9.37 -17.35
CA PRO A 4 0.77 -9.21 -16.01
C PRO A 4 1.73 -9.49 -14.84
N PHE A 5 2.81 -10.24 -15.09
CA PHE A 5 3.88 -10.47 -14.10
C PHE A 5 4.58 -9.16 -13.70
N ASN A 6 4.68 -8.21 -14.63
CA ASN A 6 5.27 -6.89 -14.40
C ASN A 6 4.35 -6.02 -13.55
N ASP A 7 3.03 -6.20 -13.65
CA ASP A 7 2.05 -5.40 -12.90
C ASP A 7 1.99 -5.81 -11.41
N LEU A 8 2.11 -7.11 -11.10
CA LEU A 8 2.14 -7.58 -9.70
C LEU A 8 3.40 -7.15 -8.96
N GLU A 9 4.56 -7.24 -9.60
CA GLU A 9 5.82 -6.75 -9.03
C GLU A 9 5.79 -5.23 -8.81
N GLN A 10 5.21 -4.47 -9.75
CA GLN A 10 5.01 -3.03 -9.58
C GLN A 10 4.08 -2.71 -8.41
N VAL A 11 2.99 -3.45 -8.22
CA VAL A 11 2.09 -3.29 -7.07
C VAL A 11 2.83 -3.57 -5.76
N GLN A 12 3.63 -4.63 -5.70
CA GLN A 12 4.42 -4.95 -4.52
C GLN A 12 5.43 -3.84 -4.19
N LEU A 13 6.12 -3.32 -5.20
CA LEU A 13 7.05 -2.21 -5.03
C LEU A 13 6.36 -0.93 -4.54
N LEU A 14 5.16 -0.63 -5.06
CA LEU A 14 4.33 0.50 -4.61
C LEU A 14 3.92 0.34 -3.15
N LEU A 15 3.49 -0.86 -2.74
CA LEU A 15 3.13 -1.16 -1.34
C LEU A 15 4.30 -1.00 -0.39
N GLN A 16 5.48 -1.52 -0.74
CA GLN A 16 6.70 -1.35 0.08
C GLN A 16 7.13 0.11 0.18
N SER A 17 7.02 0.86 -0.92
CA SER A 17 7.32 2.29 -0.93
C SER A 17 6.34 3.07 -0.04
N ALA A 18 5.05 2.75 -0.11
CA ALA A 18 4.03 3.31 0.76
C ALA A 18 4.28 2.99 2.23
N GLU A 19 4.63 1.74 2.57
CA GLU A 19 4.98 1.35 3.95
C GLU A 19 6.16 2.16 4.48
N HIS A 20 7.21 2.35 3.68
CA HIS A 20 8.37 3.14 4.08
C HIS A 20 8.01 4.63 4.27
N MET A 21 7.21 5.21 3.38
CA MET A 21 6.72 6.59 3.52
C MET A 21 5.88 6.75 4.78
N VAL A 22 5.00 5.80 5.08
CA VAL A 22 4.20 5.81 6.32
C VAL A 22 5.09 5.73 7.55
N GLY A 23 6.09 4.84 7.56
CA GLY A 23 7.05 4.74 8.67
C GLY A 23 7.80 6.06 8.91
N GLN A 24 8.28 6.70 7.84
CA GLN A 24 8.95 8.01 7.94
C GLN A 24 8.00 9.11 8.41
N ALA A 25 6.80 9.19 7.82
CA ALA A 25 5.80 10.21 8.13
C ALA A 25 5.28 10.11 9.58
N THR A 26 5.12 8.88 10.08
CA THR A 26 4.69 8.62 11.45
C THR A 26 5.79 8.92 12.47
N MET A 27 7.05 8.61 12.14
CA MET A 27 8.20 9.01 12.97
C MET A 27 8.39 10.53 13.04
N SER A 28 8.17 11.23 11.93
CA SER A 28 8.31 12.69 11.87
C SER A 28 7.08 13.43 12.41
N MET A 29 5.94 12.73 12.54
CA MET A 29 4.61 13.29 12.79
C MET A 29 4.27 14.47 11.87
N ASN A 30 4.86 14.50 10.66
CA ASN A 30 4.65 15.60 9.75
C ASN A 30 3.31 15.40 9.03
N PRO A 31 2.34 16.31 9.18
CA PRO A 31 1.00 16.15 8.64
C PRO A 31 0.98 16.09 7.11
N GLN A 32 1.89 16.79 6.45
CA GLN A 32 2.02 16.76 4.99
C GLN A 32 2.59 15.43 4.51
N GLN A 33 3.59 14.89 5.20
CA GLN A 33 4.12 13.56 4.89
C GLN A 33 3.11 12.45 5.19
N LEU A 34 2.29 12.60 6.25
CA LEU A 34 1.21 11.66 6.57
C LEU A 34 0.13 11.67 5.48
N GLN A 35 -0.20 12.85 4.95
CA GLN A 35 -1.12 13.02 3.83
C GLN A 35 -0.57 12.35 2.55
N GLU A 36 0.68 12.65 2.18
CA GLU A 36 1.35 12.07 1.01
C GLU A 36 1.44 10.53 1.12
N ALA A 37 1.78 10.02 2.31
CA ALA A 37 1.85 8.60 2.56
C ALA A 37 0.47 7.92 2.48
N ALA A 38 -0.60 8.59 2.95
CA ALA A 38 -1.97 8.10 2.83
C ALA A 38 -2.43 8.04 1.37
N GLU A 39 -2.10 9.04 0.56
CA GLU A 39 -2.42 9.07 -0.87
C GLU A 39 -1.69 7.97 -1.64
N ALA A 40 -0.40 7.77 -1.37
CA ALA A 40 0.38 6.69 -1.96
C ALA A 40 -0.17 5.31 -1.59
N LEU A 41 -0.57 5.12 -0.33
CA LEU A 41 -1.19 3.88 0.13
C LEU A 41 -2.53 3.61 -0.55
N ALA A 42 -3.35 4.66 -0.74
CA ALA A 42 -4.64 4.55 -1.43
C ALA A 42 -4.48 4.15 -2.91
N LEU A 43 -3.48 4.72 -3.60
CA LEU A 43 -3.14 4.35 -4.97
C LEU A 43 -2.66 2.90 -5.07
N ALA A 44 -1.77 2.48 -4.17
CA ALA A 44 -1.28 1.11 -4.12
C ALA A 44 -2.44 0.11 -3.89
N LYS A 45 -3.35 0.43 -2.95
CA LYS A 45 -4.55 -0.36 -2.66
C LYS A 45 -5.49 -0.48 -3.87
N ALA A 46 -5.77 0.63 -4.56
CA ALA A 46 -6.66 0.62 -5.72
C ALA A 46 -6.10 -0.24 -6.86
N THR A 47 -4.80 -0.08 -7.15
CA THR A 47 -4.11 -0.86 -8.19
C THR A 47 -4.12 -2.35 -7.85
N TYR A 48 -3.84 -2.66 -6.59
CA TYR A 48 -3.89 -4.00 -6.04
C TYR A 48 -5.29 -4.64 -6.13
N GLU A 49 -6.35 -3.93 -5.74
CA GLU A 49 -7.73 -4.42 -5.82
C GLU A 49 -8.18 -4.67 -7.26
N GLN A 50 -7.75 -3.83 -8.20
CA GLN A 50 -7.98 -4.04 -9.62
C GLN A 50 -7.31 -5.31 -10.15
N MET A 51 -6.09 -5.62 -9.70
CA MET A 51 -5.41 -6.86 -10.06
C MET A 51 -6.03 -8.09 -9.39
N ALA A 52 -6.42 -7.98 -8.12
CA ALA A 52 -7.12 -9.03 -7.39
C ALA A 52 -8.43 -9.46 -8.04
N SER A 53 -9.10 -8.52 -8.72
CA SER A 53 -10.33 -8.79 -9.48
C SER A 53 -10.11 -9.50 -10.81
N GLN A 54 -8.88 -9.49 -11.35
CA GLN A 54 -8.54 -10.04 -12.66
C GLN A 54 -7.88 -11.42 -12.61
N GLU A 55 -7.13 -11.74 -11.55
CA GLU A 55 -6.45 -13.04 -11.41
C GLU A 55 -6.97 -13.85 -10.22
N THR A 56 -7.67 -14.94 -10.55
CA THR A 56 -8.30 -15.86 -9.59
C THR A 56 -7.29 -16.87 -9.01
N ASP A 57 -7.39 -17.09 -7.71
CA ASP A 57 -6.72 -18.12 -6.86
C ASP A 57 -5.19 -18.08 -6.69
N GLN A 58 -4.38 -17.74 -7.70
CA GLN A 58 -2.91 -17.85 -7.59
C GLN A 58 -2.24 -16.74 -6.75
N ASN A 59 -2.90 -15.60 -6.55
CA ASN A 59 -2.32 -14.46 -5.82
C ASN A 59 -2.68 -14.39 -4.32
N SER A 60 -3.40 -15.38 -3.76
CA SER A 60 -3.87 -15.38 -2.35
C SER A 60 -2.83 -14.90 -1.32
N PHE A 61 -1.56 -15.30 -1.46
CA PHE A 61 -0.49 -14.89 -0.55
C PHE A 61 -0.11 -13.41 -0.71
N MET A 62 0.17 -12.95 -1.93
CA MET A 62 0.44 -11.52 -2.17
C MET A 62 -0.76 -10.66 -1.80
N LEU A 63 -1.97 -11.16 -2.06
CA LEU A 63 -3.21 -10.52 -1.67
C LEU A 63 -3.32 -10.34 -0.15
N SER A 64 -3.02 -11.39 0.58
CA SER A 64 -3.03 -11.35 2.05
C SER A 64 -1.96 -10.40 2.59
N GLN A 65 -0.74 -10.43 2.03
CA GLN A 65 0.36 -9.56 2.46
C GLN A 65 0.07 -8.08 2.17
N ALA A 66 -0.42 -7.77 0.97
CA ALA A 66 -0.83 -6.41 0.61
C ALA A 66 -1.90 -5.87 1.55
N LYS A 67 -2.91 -6.69 1.86
CA LYS A 67 -3.97 -6.32 2.80
C LYS A 67 -3.43 -6.05 4.20
N GLU A 68 -2.48 -6.86 4.68
CA GLU A 68 -1.84 -6.67 5.98
C GLU A 68 -1.05 -5.35 6.02
N ILE A 69 -0.21 -5.09 5.00
CA ILE A 69 0.56 -3.85 4.87
C ILE A 69 -0.37 -2.64 4.85
N VAL A 70 -1.42 -2.66 4.03
CA VAL A 70 -2.41 -1.58 3.94
C VAL A 70 -3.07 -1.34 5.29
N THR A 71 -3.57 -2.38 5.94
CA THR A 71 -4.26 -2.25 7.24
C THR A 71 -3.33 -1.66 8.31
N ARG A 72 -2.08 -2.12 8.35
CA ARG A 72 -1.07 -1.63 9.29
C ARG A 72 -0.69 -0.17 9.01
N CYS A 73 -0.56 0.21 7.75
CA CYS A 73 -0.25 1.57 7.34
C CYS A 73 -1.41 2.54 7.63
N GLU A 74 -2.65 2.15 7.31
CA GLU A 74 -3.87 2.91 7.63
C GLU A 74 -3.96 3.17 9.15
N SER A 75 -3.64 2.15 9.96
CA SER A 75 -3.64 2.27 11.43
C SER A 75 -2.58 3.26 11.92
N GLN A 76 -1.33 3.14 11.43
CA GLN A 76 -0.24 4.05 11.79
C GLN A 76 -0.54 5.50 11.42
N ILE A 77 -1.06 5.75 10.21
CA ILE A 77 -1.48 7.10 9.78
C ILE A 77 -2.61 7.61 10.68
N SER A 78 -3.63 6.78 10.94
CA SER A 78 -4.77 7.16 11.77
C SER A 78 -4.35 7.52 13.20
N GLU A 79 -3.42 6.78 13.78
CA GLU A 79 -2.88 7.06 15.10
C GLU A 79 -2.04 8.34 15.10
N ALA A 80 -1.15 8.50 14.12
CA ALA A 80 -0.31 9.69 14.00
C ALA A 80 -1.09 10.98 13.74
N LEU A 81 -2.24 10.91 13.05
CA LEU A 81 -3.14 12.05 12.84
C LEU A 81 -4.02 12.38 14.06
N LYS A 82 -4.18 11.45 14.99
CA LYS A 82 -4.95 11.65 16.24
C LYS A 82 -4.08 12.14 17.40
N ALA A 83 -2.77 11.89 17.34
CA ALA A 83 -1.79 12.28 18.33
C ALA A 83 -1.42 13.76 18.21
#